data_AF-A0A917WDQ1-F1
#
_entry.id   AF-A0A917WDQ1-F1
#
_cell.length_a   1.000
_cell.length_b   1.000
_cell.length_c   1.000
_cell.angle_alpha   90.00
_cell.angle_beta   90.00
_cell.angle_gamma   90.00
#
_symmetry.space_group_name_H-M   'P 1'
#
loop_
_entity.id
_entity.type
_entity.pdbx_description
1 polymer ?
#
loop_
_entity_poly.entity_id
_entity_poly.type
_entity_poly.pdbx_seq_one_letter_code
_entity_poly.pdbx_strand_id
1 'polypeptide(L)'
;MAPVTSRSDILTAAATPTDPPARRPLAARIMSNPVIGFAPWILLSILEGPGRLQWAVGAVLALSVAFVVVDRLLGNRTKLLGVVDVVSFTAFLVLALTASPSVLRWLETWFGELTNVLLVLVVLGSILARTPFTIQYAKEETDPEVWNTPTFRHINYTITAVWGGAFLVAAIAGFVGDAVLHDNDNLWTGWIFQIGASLIALQFTTWYPEHATAVRLRAAGVPTEPPAPLTELFLPIVGYLVPIGVIVLVFGGGPTWLGIALLVVGLLGTARIRAYDRARKLSAGS
;
A
#
# COMPACT_ATOMS: atom_id res chain seq x y z
N MET A 1 -38.66 -10.36 11.21
CA MET A 1 -37.59 -9.36 11.44
C MET A 1 -37.43 -9.23 12.95
N ALA A 2 -36.52 -10.00 13.55
CA ALA A 2 -36.29 -9.97 15.01
C ALA A 2 -35.21 -8.92 15.32
N PRO A 3 -35.31 -8.17 16.44
CA PRO A 3 -34.35 -7.12 16.75
C PRO A 3 -33.05 -7.74 17.29
N VAL A 4 -31.92 -7.42 16.66
CA VAL A 4 -30.58 -7.79 17.12
C VAL A 4 -30.24 -6.88 18.30
N THR A 5 -30.31 -7.40 19.53
CA THR A 5 -30.20 -6.59 20.77
C THR A 5 -28.95 -6.88 21.61
N SER A 6 -28.04 -7.75 21.18
CA SER A 6 -26.81 -8.04 21.94
C SER A 6 -25.53 -7.55 21.23
N ARG A 7 -24.62 -6.98 22.02
CA ARG A 7 -23.26 -6.59 21.60
C ARG A 7 -22.46 -7.78 21.05
N SER A 8 -22.77 -9.01 21.48
CA SER A 8 -22.20 -10.24 20.91
C SER A 8 -22.59 -10.42 19.45
N ASP A 9 -23.85 -10.15 19.11
CA ASP A 9 -24.42 -10.48 17.79
C ASP A 9 -23.87 -9.55 16.71
N ILE A 10 -23.60 -8.29 17.07
CA ILE A 10 -22.91 -7.31 16.21
C ILE A 10 -21.46 -7.75 15.93
N LEU A 11 -20.79 -8.34 16.90
CA LEU A 11 -19.41 -8.81 16.78
C LEU A 11 -19.31 -10.13 16.02
N THR A 12 -20.34 -10.99 16.11
CA THR A 12 -20.45 -12.24 15.33
C THR A 12 -20.87 -11.99 13.89
N ALA A 13 -21.77 -11.03 13.64
CA ALA A 13 -22.12 -10.59 12.29
C ALA A 13 -20.88 -10.07 11.53
N ALA A 14 -20.01 -9.31 12.20
CA ALA A 14 -18.74 -8.84 11.65
C ALA A 14 -17.73 -9.96 11.32
N ALA A 15 -17.95 -11.20 11.80
CA ALA A 15 -17.04 -12.34 11.64
C ALA A 15 -17.53 -13.38 10.61
N THR A 16 -18.71 -13.19 10.01
CA THR A 16 -19.26 -14.17 9.06
C THR A 16 -18.85 -13.78 7.64
N PRO A 17 -18.09 -14.61 6.90
CA PRO A 17 -17.84 -14.38 5.49
C PRO A 17 -19.18 -14.38 4.76
N THR A 18 -19.56 -13.23 4.18
CA THR A 18 -20.77 -13.12 3.38
C THR A 18 -20.69 -14.04 2.16
N ASP A 19 -21.83 -14.62 1.78
CA ASP A 19 -22.07 -15.33 0.52
C ASP A 19 -21.37 -14.66 -0.68
N PRO A 20 -20.90 -15.43 -1.68
CA PRO A 20 -20.14 -14.90 -2.81
C PRO A 20 -20.97 -13.85 -3.55
N PRO A 21 -20.49 -12.61 -3.73
CA PRO A 21 -21.32 -11.55 -4.28
C PRO A 21 -21.74 -11.90 -5.70
N ALA A 22 -23.05 -11.89 -5.92
CA ALA A 22 -23.66 -11.90 -7.24
C ALA A 22 -22.91 -10.94 -8.18
N ARG A 23 -22.65 -11.41 -9.40
CA ARG A 23 -21.76 -10.87 -10.44
C ARG A 23 -21.78 -9.34 -10.56
N ARG A 24 -20.99 -8.63 -9.74
CA ARG A 24 -20.65 -7.22 -10.00
C ARG A 24 -19.93 -7.14 -11.36
N PRO A 25 -20.22 -6.11 -12.19
CA PRO A 25 -19.45 -5.87 -13.42
C PRO A 25 -17.95 -5.88 -13.11
N LEU A 26 -17.13 -6.44 -14.01
CA LEU A 26 -15.68 -6.56 -13.79
C LEU A 26 -15.05 -5.22 -13.39
N ALA A 27 -15.48 -4.13 -14.01
CA ALA A 27 -15.06 -2.77 -13.67
C ALA A 27 -15.34 -2.41 -12.21
N ALA A 28 -16.51 -2.76 -11.66
CA ALA A 28 -16.84 -2.48 -10.26
C ALA A 28 -16.01 -3.30 -9.27
N ARG A 29 -15.64 -4.54 -9.61
CA ARG A 29 -14.74 -5.39 -8.80
C ARG A 29 -13.30 -4.87 -8.79
N ILE A 30 -12.87 -4.34 -9.94
CA ILE A 30 -11.56 -3.73 -10.11
C ILE A 30 -11.53 -2.42 -9.29
N MET A 31 -12.49 -1.52 -9.48
CA MET A 31 -12.54 -0.23 -8.76
C MET A 31 -12.71 -0.34 -7.23
N SER A 32 -13.23 -1.45 -6.73
CA SER A 32 -13.35 -1.69 -5.29
C SER A 32 -12.05 -2.17 -4.62
N ASN A 33 -11.01 -2.54 -5.39
CA ASN A 33 -9.76 -3.04 -4.81
C ASN A 33 -8.89 -1.86 -4.29
N PRO A 34 -8.43 -1.86 -3.02
CA PRO A 34 -7.60 -0.81 -2.44
C PRO A 34 -6.31 -0.55 -3.22
N VAL A 35 -5.73 -1.59 -3.84
CA VAL A 35 -4.50 -1.51 -4.65
C VAL A 35 -4.70 -0.62 -5.87
N ILE A 36 -5.93 -0.54 -6.39
CA ILE A 36 -6.23 0.22 -7.60
C ILE A 36 -6.22 1.72 -7.35
N GLY A 37 -6.48 2.16 -6.11
CA GLY A 37 -6.28 3.56 -5.71
C GLY A 37 -4.84 4.04 -5.92
N PHE A 38 -3.86 3.14 -5.82
CA PHE A 38 -2.44 3.47 -6.01
C PHE A 38 -1.93 3.24 -7.43
N ALA A 39 -2.74 2.70 -8.34
CA ALA A 39 -2.28 2.35 -9.68
C ALA A 39 -1.70 3.52 -10.48
N PRO A 40 -2.23 4.76 -10.43
CA PRO A 40 -1.60 5.90 -11.11
C PRO A 40 -0.19 6.21 -10.61
N TRP A 41 0.03 6.11 -9.30
CA TRP A 41 1.34 6.34 -8.67
C TRP A 41 2.33 5.22 -8.99
N ILE A 42 1.87 3.97 -8.98
CA ILE A 42 2.69 2.82 -9.38
C ILE A 42 3.08 2.97 -10.86
N LEU A 43 2.13 3.33 -11.72
CA LEU A 43 2.42 3.57 -13.13
C LEU A 43 3.42 4.72 -13.26
N LEU A 44 3.25 5.81 -12.52
CA LEU A 44 4.18 6.94 -12.54
C LEU A 44 5.61 6.48 -12.24
N SER A 45 5.82 5.71 -11.17
CA SER A 45 7.15 5.20 -10.80
C SER A 45 7.81 4.32 -11.87
N ILE A 46 7.02 3.72 -12.77
CA ILE A 46 7.54 2.91 -13.87
C ILE A 46 7.86 3.77 -15.10
N LEU A 47 7.05 4.79 -15.36
CA LEU A 47 7.17 5.63 -16.56
C LEU A 47 8.17 6.78 -16.37
N GLU A 48 8.36 7.25 -15.14
CA GLU A 48 9.26 8.36 -14.83
C GLU A 48 10.73 8.03 -15.14
N GLY A 49 11.50 9.06 -15.49
CA GLY A 49 12.93 8.96 -15.80
C GLY A 49 13.41 10.03 -16.78
N PRO A 50 14.70 10.02 -17.13
CA PRO A 50 15.33 11.10 -17.89
C PRO A 50 14.64 11.35 -19.24
N GLY A 51 14.19 12.59 -19.48
CA GLY A 51 13.48 12.99 -20.70
C GLY A 51 12.07 12.41 -20.87
N ARG A 52 11.52 11.74 -19.84
CA ARG A 52 10.24 11.02 -19.89
C ARG A 52 9.12 11.69 -19.09
N LEU A 53 9.44 12.73 -18.31
CA LEU A 53 8.52 13.29 -17.32
C LEU A 53 7.19 13.77 -17.93
N GLN A 54 7.24 14.48 -19.05
CA GLN A 54 6.02 15.06 -19.67
C GLN A 54 5.01 14.00 -20.09
N TRP A 55 5.45 12.93 -20.76
CA TRP A 55 4.55 11.87 -21.20
C TRP A 55 4.14 10.96 -20.04
N ALA A 56 5.03 10.70 -19.08
CA ALA A 56 4.73 9.93 -17.88
C ALA A 56 3.60 10.58 -17.07
N VAL A 57 3.73 11.87 -16.77
CA VAL A 57 2.70 12.64 -16.05
C VAL A 57 1.41 12.74 -16.86
N GLY A 58 1.50 12.96 -18.17
CA GLY A 58 0.33 12.98 -19.06
C GLY A 58 -0.44 11.64 -19.06
N ALA A 59 0.28 10.51 -19.10
CA ALA A 59 -0.31 9.18 -19.07
C ALA A 59 -1.02 8.90 -17.74
N VAL A 60 -0.39 9.22 -16.60
CA VAL A 60 -1.02 8.98 -15.29
C VAL A 60 -2.15 9.97 -14.99
N LEU A 61 -2.09 11.19 -15.52
CA LEU A 61 -3.22 12.12 -15.47
C LEU A 61 -4.41 11.55 -16.24
N ALA A 62 -4.20 11.05 -17.46
CA ALA A 62 -5.24 10.43 -18.26
C ALA A 62 -5.85 9.22 -17.54
N LEU A 63 -5.02 8.37 -16.92
CA LEU A 63 -5.48 7.24 -16.12
C LEU A 63 -6.31 7.69 -14.90
N SER A 64 -5.86 8.72 -14.19
CA SER A 64 -6.55 9.26 -13.00
C SER A 64 -7.90 9.86 -13.35
N VAL A 65 -7.97 10.62 -14.45
CA VAL A 65 -9.24 11.15 -14.98
C VAL A 65 -10.15 9.99 -15.39
N ALA A 66 -9.63 8.95 -16.05
CA ALA A 66 -10.41 7.78 -16.43
C ALA A 66 -11.00 7.08 -15.19
N PHE A 67 -10.23 6.92 -14.11
CA PHE A 67 -10.73 6.34 -12.85
C PHE A 67 -11.85 7.18 -12.24
N VAL A 68 -11.67 8.50 -12.15
CA VAL A 68 -12.70 9.41 -11.62
C VAL A 68 -13.98 9.35 -12.46
N VAL A 69 -13.85 9.31 -13.80
CA VAL A 69 -14.99 9.19 -14.72
C VAL A 69 -15.69 7.84 -14.53
N VAL A 70 -14.95 6.73 -14.50
CA VAL A 70 -15.52 5.39 -14.30
C VAL A 70 -16.23 5.29 -12.95
N ASP A 71 -15.64 5.78 -11.86
CA ASP A 71 -16.29 5.80 -10.54
C ASP A 71 -17.60 6.60 -10.57
N ARG A 72 -17.62 7.76 -11.24
CA ARG A 72 -18.84 8.56 -11.40
C ARG A 72 -19.90 7.85 -12.23
N LEU A 73 -19.51 7.16 -13.30
CA LEU A 73 -20.42 6.37 -14.13
C LEU A 73 -20.99 5.16 -13.38
N LEU A 74 -20.23 4.60 -12.42
CA LEU A 74 -20.68 3.54 -11.53
C LEU A 74 -21.56 4.05 -10.37
N GLY A 75 -21.76 5.37 -10.24
CA GLY A 75 -22.54 5.98 -9.16
C GLY A 75 -21.77 6.11 -7.83
N ASN A 76 -20.45 5.86 -7.84
CA ASN A 76 -19.60 6.01 -6.67
C ASN A 76 -19.33 7.50 -6.39
N ARG A 77 -19.12 7.84 -5.12
CA ARG A 77 -18.63 9.17 -4.76
C ARG A 77 -17.15 9.28 -5.10
N THR A 78 -16.71 10.48 -5.50
CA THR A 78 -15.29 10.70 -5.78
C THR A 78 -14.45 10.49 -4.53
N LYS A 79 -13.47 9.60 -4.66
CA LYS A 79 -12.48 9.30 -3.63
C LYS A 79 -11.49 10.45 -3.53
N LEU A 80 -11.05 10.76 -2.31
CA LEU A 80 -10.07 11.81 -2.01
C LEU A 80 -8.80 11.60 -2.81
N LEU A 81 -8.34 10.34 -2.88
CA LEU A 81 -7.14 9.98 -3.64
C LEU A 81 -7.31 10.32 -5.12
N GLY A 82 -8.44 9.99 -5.76
CA GLY A 82 -8.70 10.36 -7.15
C GLY A 82 -8.71 11.88 -7.40
N VAL A 83 -9.16 12.70 -6.43
CA VAL A 83 -9.04 14.18 -6.53
C VAL A 83 -7.58 14.61 -6.42
N VAL A 84 -6.87 14.08 -5.43
CA VAL A 84 -5.45 14.35 -5.21
C VAL A 84 -4.65 13.99 -6.45
N ASP A 85 -4.90 12.83 -7.05
CA ASP A 85 -4.22 12.35 -8.25
C ASP A 85 -4.41 13.33 -9.41
N VAL A 86 -5.66 13.67 -9.75
CA VAL A 86 -5.97 14.59 -10.85
C VAL A 86 -5.35 15.97 -10.61
N VAL A 87 -5.49 16.52 -9.41
CA VAL A 87 -4.92 17.84 -9.08
C VAL A 87 -3.39 17.82 -9.15
N SER A 88 -2.76 16.81 -8.56
CA SER A 88 -1.30 16.68 -8.50
C SER A 88 -0.70 16.47 -9.87
N PHE A 89 -1.24 15.53 -10.66
CA PHE A 89 -0.73 15.26 -12.01
C PHE A 89 -1.03 16.40 -12.98
N THR A 90 -2.13 17.14 -12.79
CA THR A 90 -2.37 18.37 -13.57
C THR A 90 -1.30 19.42 -13.23
N ALA A 91 -1.00 19.63 -11.95
CA ALA A 91 0.03 20.58 -11.53
C ALA A 91 1.42 20.19 -12.06
N PHE A 92 1.78 18.90 -11.96
CA PHE A 92 3.03 18.39 -12.52
C PHE A 92 3.09 18.52 -14.04
N LEU A 93 1.98 18.30 -14.75
CA LEU A 93 1.95 18.43 -16.21
C LEU A 93 2.13 19.88 -16.63
N VAL A 94 1.41 20.81 -15.99
CA VAL A 94 1.56 22.25 -16.24
C VAL A 94 3.01 22.68 -15.96
N LEU A 95 3.59 22.23 -14.85
CA LEU A 95 4.97 22.53 -14.52
C LEU A 95 5.94 21.94 -15.56
N ALA A 96 5.78 20.68 -15.94
CA ALA A 96 6.64 20.02 -16.92
C ALA A 96 6.56 20.64 -18.34
N LEU A 97 5.41 21.23 -18.70
CA LEU A 97 5.21 21.90 -20.00
C LEU A 97 5.71 23.36 -20.01
N THR A 98 5.75 24.02 -18.86
CA THR A 98 6.09 25.46 -18.74
C THR A 98 7.47 25.72 -18.16
N ALA A 99 8.10 24.72 -17.53
CA ALA A 99 9.42 24.83 -16.93
C ALA A 99 10.51 25.08 -17.98
N SER A 100 11.54 25.85 -17.59
CA SER A 100 12.76 25.97 -18.38
C SER A 100 13.52 24.63 -18.42
N PRO A 101 14.40 24.38 -19.40
CA PRO A 101 15.15 23.13 -19.48
C PRO A 101 15.99 22.80 -18.24
N SER A 102 16.49 23.81 -17.51
CA SER A 102 17.23 23.60 -16.26
C SER A 102 16.30 23.14 -15.13
N VAL A 103 15.12 23.74 -15.01
CA VAL A 103 14.12 23.36 -14.01
C VAL A 103 13.56 21.98 -14.34
N LEU A 104 13.34 21.65 -15.61
CA LEU A 104 12.85 20.34 -16.01
C LEU A 104 13.84 19.24 -15.65
N ARG A 105 15.14 19.44 -15.89
CA ARG A 105 16.19 18.49 -15.46
C ARG A 105 16.24 18.33 -13.95
N TRP A 106 16.13 19.43 -13.20
CA TRP A 106 16.06 19.37 -11.74
C TRP A 106 14.82 18.59 -11.28
N LEU A 107 13.66 18.85 -11.89
CA LEU A 107 12.44 18.10 -11.58
C LEU A 107 12.61 16.62 -11.88
N GLU A 108 13.19 16.25 -13.03
CA GLU A 108 13.42 14.85 -13.40
C GLU A 108 14.34 14.12 -12.42
N THR A 109 15.32 14.81 -11.82
CA THR A 109 16.12 14.25 -10.73
C THR A 109 15.27 14.04 -9.49
N TRP A 110 14.62 15.09 -9.00
CA TRP A 110 13.96 15.08 -7.68
C TRP A 110 12.50 14.58 -7.70
N PHE A 111 12.04 14.02 -8.81
CA PHE A 111 10.62 13.78 -9.03
C PHE A 111 10.08 12.70 -8.08
N GLY A 112 10.84 11.64 -7.86
CA GLY A 112 10.49 10.55 -6.95
C GLY A 112 10.35 11.03 -5.51
N GLU A 113 11.25 11.89 -5.05
CA GLU A 113 11.22 12.46 -3.70
C GLU A 113 10.04 13.41 -3.55
N LEU A 114 9.84 14.30 -4.53
CA LEU A 114 8.75 15.28 -4.49
C LEU A 114 7.38 14.60 -4.47
N THR A 115 7.20 13.53 -5.26
CA THR A 115 5.95 12.75 -5.27
C THR A 115 5.74 12.00 -3.95
N ASN A 116 6.78 11.37 -3.39
CA ASN A 116 6.68 10.72 -2.09
C ASN A 116 6.39 11.71 -0.95
N VAL A 117 7.04 12.88 -0.93
CA VAL A 117 6.78 13.95 0.04
C VAL A 117 5.34 14.46 -0.10
N LEU A 118 4.86 14.65 -1.33
CA LEU A 118 3.47 15.03 -1.58
C LEU A 118 2.50 13.98 -1.00
N LEU A 119 2.76 12.68 -1.19
CA LEU A 119 1.95 11.62 -0.62
C LEU A 119 1.97 11.60 0.91
N VAL A 120 3.13 11.88 1.55
CA VAL A 120 3.19 12.09 3.00
C VAL A 120 2.29 13.25 3.43
N LEU A 121 2.34 14.39 2.72
CA LEU A 121 1.49 15.54 3.03
C LEU A 121 0.00 15.23 2.86
N VAL A 122 -0.37 14.45 1.84
CA VAL A 122 -1.74 13.98 1.63
C VAL A 122 -2.20 13.09 2.78
N VAL A 123 -1.35 12.15 3.22
CA VAL A 123 -1.62 11.29 4.37
C VAL A 123 -1.86 12.13 5.62
N LEU A 124 -0.92 13.03 5.96
CA LEU A 124 -1.01 13.90 7.13
C LEU A 124 -2.24 14.82 7.06
N GLY A 125 -2.49 15.41 5.89
CA GLY A 125 -3.65 16.23 5.63
C GLY A 125 -4.96 15.47 5.82
N SER A 126 -5.04 14.22 5.36
CA SER A 126 -6.22 13.36 5.54
C SER A 126 -6.48 13.02 7.01
N ILE A 127 -5.43 12.75 7.79
CA ILE A 127 -5.50 12.51 9.24
C ILE A 127 -5.96 13.78 9.96
N LEU A 128 -5.38 14.94 9.61
CA LEU A 128 -5.70 16.23 10.21
C LEU A 128 -7.14 16.69 9.90
N ALA A 129 -7.60 16.43 8.68
CA ALA A 129 -9.00 16.62 8.25
C ALA A 129 -9.98 15.64 8.92
N ARG A 130 -9.48 14.71 9.76
CA ARG A 130 -10.23 13.66 10.44
C ARG A 130 -10.93 12.65 9.52
N THR A 131 -10.46 12.58 8.28
CA THR A 131 -10.94 11.66 7.24
C THR A 131 -9.76 10.98 6.56
N PRO A 132 -9.10 10.01 7.24
CA PRO A 132 -8.03 9.23 6.65
C PRO A 132 -8.42 8.71 5.27
N PHE A 133 -7.52 8.84 4.28
CA PHE A 133 -7.86 8.54 2.87
C PHE A 133 -8.32 7.09 2.67
N THR A 134 -7.90 6.16 3.54
CA THR A 134 -8.28 4.74 3.48
C THR A 134 -9.75 4.49 3.82
N ILE A 135 -10.42 5.38 4.57
CA ILE A 135 -11.81 5.18 5.01
C ILE A 135 -12.75 4.98 3.82
N GLN A 136 -12.55 5.71 2.72
CA GLN A 136 -13.44 5.64 1.57
C GLN A 136 -13.38 4.26 0.90
N TYR A 137 -12.20 3.66 0.84
CA TYR A 137 -12.00 2.30 0.33
C TYR A 137 -12.53 1.26 1.31
N ALA A 138 -12.21 1.38 2.60
CA ALA A 138 -12.66 0.43 3.61
C ALA A 138 -14.19 0.33 3.71
N LYS A 139 -14.92 1.43 3.47
CA LYS A 139 -16.39 1.43 3.44
C LYS A 139 -16.99 0.63 2.27
N GLU A 140 -16.26 0.47 1.17
CA GLU A 140 -16.74 -0.31 0.02
C GLU A 140 -16.59 -1.82 0.24
N GLU A 141 -15.73 -2.22 1.17
CA GLU A 141 -15.40 -3.61 1.50
C GLU A 141 -16.05 -4.08 2.81
N THR A 142 -16.66 -3.18 3.59
CA THR A 142 -17.21 -3.49 4.92
C THR A 142 -18.67 -3.09 5.06
N ASP A 143 -19.41 -3.78 5.93
CA ASP A 143 -20.82 -3.51 6.16
C ASP A 143 -21.07 -2.11 6.76
N PRO A 144 -22.14 -1.41 6.36
CA PRO A 144 -22.47 -0.08 6.89
C PRO A 144 -22.61 -0.01 8.41
N GLU A 145 -22.93 -1.13 9.06
CA GLU A 145 -23.07 -1.25 10.51
C GLU A 145 -21.75 -0.96 11.25
N VAL A 146 -20.60 -1.31 10.65
CA VAL A 146 -19.30 -1.14 11.30
C VAL A 146 -18.65 0.23 11.03
N TRP A 147 -19.16 0.99 10.06
CA TRP A 147 -18.53 2.24 9.57
C TRP A 147 -18.32 3.31 10.63
N ASN A 148 -19.17 3.33 11.67
CA ASN A 148 -19.13 4.34 12.74
C ASN A 148 -18.49 3.83 14.02
N THR A 149 -17.95 2.60 14.02
CA THR A 149 -17.35 2.02 15.22
C THR A 149 -15.98 2.63 15.52
N PRO A 150 -15.58 2.77 16.81
CA PRO A 150 -14.24 3.20 17.17
C PRO A 150 -13.14 2.27 16.62
N THR A 151 -13.44 0.98 16.48
CA THR A 151 -12.53 -0.02 15.90
C THR A 151 -12.27 0.27 14.43
N PHE A 152 -13.31 0.47 13.63
CA PHE A 152 -13.19 0.78 12.21
C PHE A 152 -12.39 2.08 11.98
N ARG A 153 -12.65 3.12 12.78
CA ARG A 153 -11.86 4.36 12.71
C ARG A 153 -10.41 4.10 13.07
N HIS A 154 -10.14 3.45 14.20
CA HIS A 154 -8.77 3.16 14.65
C HIS A 154 -7.96 2.39 13.59
N ILE A 155 -8.55 1.35 13.00
CA ILE A 155 -7.92 0.55 11.94
C ILE A 155 -7.50 1.45 10.77
N ASN A 156 -8.41 2.28 10.27
CA ASN A 156 -8.13 3.16 9.14
C ASN A 156 -7.08 4.24 9.46
N TYR A 157 -7.07 4.79 10.67
CA TYR A 157 -6.03 5.73 11.09
C TYR A 157 -4.66 5.06 11.13
N THR A 158 -4.56 3.85 11.67
CA THR A 158 -3.28 3.12 11.72
C THR A 158 -2.80 2.75 10.33
N ILE A 159 -3.67 2.20 9.47
CA ILE A 159 -3.30 1.86 8.08
C ILE A 159 -2.85 3.11 7.33
N THR A 160 -3.59 4.22 7.45
CA THR A 160 -3.21 5.50 6.84
C THR A 160 -1.84 5.98 7.34
N ALA A 161 -1.57 5.87 8.64
CA ALA A 161 -0.27 6.24 9.21
C ALA A 161 0.88 5.34 8.72
N VAL A 162 0.64 4.02 8.56
CA VAL A 162 1.62 3.09 7.99
C VAL A 162 1.96 3.43 6.55
N TRP A 163 0.96 3.79 5.73
CA TRP A 163 1.19 4.32 4.38
C TRP A 163 2.02 5.61 4.40
N GLY A 164 1.72 6.55 5.30
CA GLY A 164 2.53 7.76 5.50
C GLY A 164 3.98 7.43 5.86
N GLY A 165 4.19 6.44 6.73
CA GLY A 165 5.52 5.94 7.08
C GLY A 165 6.24 5.33 5.87
N ALA A 166 5.54 4.56 5.04
CA ALA A 166 6.12 3.96 3.84
C ALA A 166 6.57 5.02 2.81
N PHE A 167 5.73 6.04 2.55
CA PHE A 167 6.09 7.16 1.69
C PHE A 167 7.24 7.98 2.27
N LEU A 168 7.30 8.15 3.59
CA LEU A 168 8.41 8.82 4.24
C LEU A 168 9.72 8.04 4.09
N VAL A 169 9.69 6.72 4.25
CA VAL A 169 10.86 5.86 3.99
C VAL A 169 11.30 5.97 2.54
N ALA A 170 10.37 5.96 1.58
CA ALA A 170 10.67 6.14 0.16
C ALA A 170 11.30 7.52 -0.13
N ALA A 171 10.75 8.60 0.43
CA ALA A 171 11.29 9.95 0.28
C ALA A 171 12.70 10.07 0.86
N ILE A 172 12.95 9.49 2.04
CA ILE A 172 14.28 9.50 2.66
C ILE A 172 15.27 8.66 1.85
N ALA A 173 14.84 7.49 1.36
CA ALA A 173 15.68 6.64 0.52
C ALA A 173 16.07 7.35 -0.78
N GLY A 174 15.10 7.90 -1.52
CA GLY A 174 15.35 8.69 -2.73
C GLY A 174 16.30 9.85 -2.46
N PHE A 175 16.02 10.65 -1.42
CA PHE A 175 16.91 11.74 -1.01
C PHE A 175 18.34 11.29 -0.72
N VAL A 176 18.53 10.14 -0.06
CA VAL A 176 19.87 9.59 0.16
C VAL A 176 20.53 9.16 -1.16
N GLY A 177 19.78 8.54 -2.07
CA GLY A 177 20.24 8.21 -3.42
C GLY A 177 20.76 9.44 -4.18
N ASP A 178 19.94 10.47 -4.23
CA ASP A 178 20.20 11.67 -5.02
C ASP A 178 21.23 12.59 -4.37
N ALA A 179 21.02 12.95 -3.10
CA ALA A 179 21.81 13.97 -2.42
C ALA A 179 23.15 13.45 -1.90
N VAL A 180 23.21 12.19 -1.49
CA VAL A 180 24.38 11.61 -0.81
C VAL A 180 25.16 10.73 -1.76
N LEU A 181 24.49 9.81 -2.46
CA LEU A 181 25.15 8.87 -3.37
C LEU A 181 25.39 9.46 -4.76
N HIS A 182 24.69 10.55 -5.11
CA HIS A 182 24.74 11.19 -6.43
C HIS A 182 24.41 10.18 -7.55
N ASP A 183 23.50 9.24 -7.25
CA ASP A 183 23.09 8.16 -8.14
C ASP A 183 21.57 7.98 -8.05
N ASN A 184 20.88 8.67 -8.94
CA ASN A 184 19.42 8.77 -8.99
C ASN A 184 18.72 7.56 -9.61
N ASP A 185 19.48 6.70 -10.29
CA ASP A 185 18.95 5.49 -10.96
C ASP A 185 19.35 4.19 -10.24
N ASN A 186 19.95 4.28 -9.04
CA ASN A 186 20.37 3.10 -8.32
C ASN A 186 19.16 2.26 -7.86
N LEU A 187 19.31 0.93 -7.93
CA LEU A 187 18.19 0.03 -7.64
C LEU A 187 17.84 0.00 -6.15
N TRP A 188 18.80 0.16 -5.24
CA TRP A 188 18.54 -0.04 -3.82
C TRP A 188 17.79 1.11 -3.15
N THR A 189 18.22 2.36 -3.35
CA THR A 189 17.51 3.53 -2.81
C THR A 189 16.33 3.94 -3.68
N GLY A 190 16.43 3.81 -5.00
CA GLY A 190 15.35 4.16 -5.92
C GLY A 190 14.20 3.13 -5.93
N TRP A 191 14.50 1.83 -5.79
CA TRP A 191 13.48 0.79 -5.96
C TRP A 191 13.29 -0.11 -4.74
N ILE A 192 14.36 -0.66 -4.15
CA ILE A 192 14.23 -1.70 -3.12
C ILE A 192 13.57 -1.16 -1.85
N PHE A 193 14.02 -0.02 -1.33
CA PHE A 193 13.43 0.54 -0.11
C PHE A 193 11.99 1.03 -0.33
N GLN A 194 11.72 1.68 -1.46
CA GLN A 194 10.38 2.16 -1.79
C GLN A 194 9.39 1.02 -2.00
N ILE A 195 9.74 0.01 -2.80
CA ILE A 195 8.91 -1.18 -3.01
C ILE A 195 8.77 -1.96 -1.70
N GLY A 196 9.87 -2.16 -0.96
CA GLY A 196 9.85 -2.87 0.32
C GLY A 196 8.90 -2.24 1.33
N ALA A 197 8.97 -0.91 1.50
CA ALA A 197 8.08 -0.18 2.39
C ALA A 197 6.61 -0.24 1.93
N SER A 198 6.38 -0.11 0.62
CA SER A 198 5.04 -0.21 0.03
C SER A 198 4.44 -1.61 0.17
N LEU A 199 5.24 -2.67 -0.01
CA LEU A 199 4.83 -4.06 0.20
C LEU A 199 4.47 -4.32 1.67
N ILE A 200 5.25 -3.79 2.62
CA ILE A 200 4.93 -3.87 4.04
C ILE A 200 3.60 -3.16 4.32
N ALA A 201 3.40 -1.94 3.81
CA ALA A 201 2.15 -1.20 4.01
C ALA A 201 0.94 -1.92 3.37
N LEU A 202 1.13 -2.53 2.21
CA LEU A 202 0.12 -3.33 1.53
C LEU A 202 -0.26 -4.57 2.34
N GLN A 203 0.72 -5.37 2.79
CA GLN A 203 0.46 -6.54 3.63
C GLN A 203 -0.14 -6.14 4.98
N PHE A 204 0.25 -5.00 5.52
CA PHE A 204 -0.34 -4.47 6.75
C PHE A 204 -1.81 -4.09 6.56
N THR A 205 -2.16 -3.57 5.38
CA THR A 205 -3.56 -3.19 5.06
C THR A 205 -4.49 -4.40 5.07
N THR A 206 -4.02 -5.57 4.64
CA THR A 206 -4.81 -6.82 4.65
C THR A 206 -4.79 -7.51 6.01
N TRP A 207 -3.62 -7.57 6.67
CA TRP A 207 -3.43 -8.30 7.93
C TRP A 207 -3.98 -7.55 9.18
N TYR A 208 -3.81 -6.24 9.24
CA TYR A 208 -4.09 -5.48 10.46
C TYR A 208 -5.56 -5.42 10.88
N PRO A 209 -6.56 -5.31 9.96
CA PRO A 209 -7.97 -5.32 10.35
C PRO A 209 -8.38 -6.58 11.12
N GLU A 210 -7.95 -7.75 10.66
CA GLU A 210 -8.22 -9.05 11.29
C GLU A 210 -7.54 -9.12 12.66
N HIS A 211 -6.25 -8.78 12.72
CA HIS A 211 -5.47 -8.77 13.95
C HIS A 211 -6.07 -7.83 15.01
N ALA A 212 -6.34 -6.57 14.64
CA ALA A 212 -6.87 -5.56 15.55
C ALA A 212 -8.27 -5.93 16.06
N THR A 213 -9.10 -6.53 15.22
CA THR A 213 -10.44 -6.99 15.60
C THR A 213 -10.36 -8.15 16.59
N ALA A 214 -9.55 -9.18 16.29
CA ALA A 214 -9.34 -10.32 17.19
C ALA A 214 -8.80 -9.90 18.57
N VAL A 215 -7.82 -8.99 18.61
CA VAL A 215 -7.27 -8.45 19.87
C VAL A 215 -8.35 -7.76 20.70
N ARG A 216 -9.22 -6.96 20.08
CA ARG A 216 -10.29 -6.24 20.80
C ARG A 216 -11.40 -7.16 21.29
N LEU A 217 -11.77 -8.16 20.49
CA LEU A 217 -12.78 -9.15 20.88
C LEU A 217 -12.30 -9.98 22.06
N ARG A 218 -11.03 -10.42 22.03
CA ARG A 218 -10.41 -11.13 23.14
C ARG A 218 -10.32 -10.29 24.41
N ALA A 219 -9.96 -9.01 24.29
CA ALA A 219 -9.96 -8.07 25.41
C ALA A 219 -11.36 -7.86 26.01
N ALA A 220 -12.42 -8.05 25.21
CA ALA A 220 -13.81 -8.01 25.64
C ALA A 220 -14.33 -9.36 26.19
N GLY A 221 -13.48 -10.39 26.29
CA GLY A 221 -13.85 -11.72 26.77
C GLY A 221 -14.69 -12.54 25.78
N VAL A 222 -14.78 -12.10 24.51
CA VAL A 222 -15.48 -12.84 23.45
C VAL A 222 -14.53 -13.94 22.94
N PRO A 223 -14.94 -15.22 22.94
CA PRO A 223 -14.15 -16.28 22.33
C PRO A 223 -13.97 -16.02 20.84
N THR A 224 -12.73 -15.85 20.42
CA THR A 224 -12.35 -15.72 19.00
C THR A 224 -11.14 -16.57 18.70
N GLU A 225 -10.92 -16.82 17.43
CA GLU A 225 -9.64 -17.35 16.97
C GLU A 225 -8.47 -16.45 17.42
N PRO A 226 -7.28 -17.02 17.64
CA PRO A 226 -6.10 -16.25 17.99
C PRO A 226 -5.82 -15.15 16.94
N PRO A 227 -5.37 -13.95 17.36
CA PRO A 227 -4.99 -12.92 16.40
C PRO A 227 -3.93 -13.41 15.43
N ALA A 228 -4.07 -13.06 14.15
CA ALA A 228 -3.11 -13.40 13.11
C ALA A 228 -1.68 -13.00 13.55
N PRO A 229 -0.71 -13.93 13.53
CA PRO A 229 0.64 -13.66 14.00
C PRO A 229 1.40 -12.74 13.02
N LEU A 230 2.40 -12.02 13.54
CA LEU A 230 3.28 -11.16 12.72
C LEU A 230 4.01 -11.94 11.62
N THR A 231 4.15 -13.26 11.75
CA THR A 231 4.76 -14.09 10.72
C THR A 231 3.97 -14.05 9.42
N GLU A 232 2.64 -13.96 9.47
CA GLU A 232 1.79 -13.90 8.26
C GLU A 232 1.96 -12.58 7.51
N LEU A 233 2.20 -11.48 8.22
CA LEU A 233 2.51 -10.18 7.62
C LEU A 233 3.79 -10.22 6.78
N PHE A 234 4.85 -10.86 7.29
CA PHE A 234 6.16 -10.86 6.63
C PHE A 234 6.38 -12.04 5.69
N LEU A 235 5.58 -13.11 5.80
CA LEU A 235 5.74 -14.33 5.00
C LEU A 235 5.81 -14.06 3.49
N PRO A 236 4.91 -13.26 2.89
CA PRO A 236 4.95 -13.01 1.46
C PRO A 236 6.21 -12.24 1.05
N ILE A 237 6.69 -11.35 1.93
CA ILE A 237 7.85 -10.50 1.69
C ILE A 237 9.14 -11.32 1.65
N VAL A 238 9.27 -12.31 2.55
CA VAL A 238 10.43 -13.21 2.61
C VAL A 238 10.67 -13.91 1.27
N GLY A 239 9.61 -14.28 0.54
CA GLY A 239 9.70 -14.91 -0.77
C GLY A 239 10.40 -14.05 -1.83
N TYR A 240 10.32 -12.73 -1.72
CA TYR A 240 10.95 -11.80 -2.66
C TYR A 240 12.40 -11.46 -2.31
N LEU A 241 12.85 -11.67 -1.07
CA LEU A 241 14.19 -11.27 -0.62
C LEU A 241 15.31 -11.98 -1.38
N VAL A 242 15.15 -13.28 -1.67
CA VAL A 242 16.19 -14.04 -2.39
C VAL A 242 16.35 -13.55 -3.83
N PRO A 243 15.28 -13.47 -4.68
CA PRO A 243 15.40 -12.90 -6.01
C PRO A 243 15.97 -11.47 -6.03
N ILE A 244 15.51 -10.60 -5.12
CA ILE A 244 16.01 -9.22 -5.05
C ILE A 244 17.49 -9.20 -4.66
N GLY A 245 17.91 -10.02 -3.69
CA GLY A 245 19.32 -10.15 -3.30
C GLY A 245 20.21 -10.61 -4.45
N VAL A 246 19.76 -11.58 -5.26
CA VAL A 246 20.47 -11.99 -6.48
C VAL A 246 20.57 -10.83 -7.47
N ILE A 247 19.47 -10.11 -7.72
CA ILE A 247 19.46 -8.97 -8.65
C ILE A 247 20.46 -7.90 -8.22
N VAL A 248 20.50 -7.55 -6.93
CA VAL A 248 21.46 -6.57 -6.39
C VAL A 248 22.90 -6.99 -6.67
N LEU A 249 23.25 -8.25 -6.43
CA LEU A 249 24.62 -8.74 -6.60
C LEU A 249 25.02 -8.90 -8.08
N VAL A 250 24.09 -9.33 -8.94
CA VAL A 250 24.36 -9.60 -10.35
C VAL A 250 24.42 -8.31 -11.17
N PHE A 251 23.50 -7.38 -10.93
CA PHE A 251 23.38 -6.15 -11.71
C PHE A 251 24.09 -4.96 -11.08
N GLY A 252 24.80 -5.15 -9.96
CA GLY A 252 25.42 -4.05 -9.22
C GLY A 252 24.42 -3.02 -8.71
N GLY A 253 23.19 -3.47 -8.38
CA GLY A 253 22.06 -2.61 -8.02
C GLY A 253 22.19 -1.88 -6.67
N GLY A 254 23.28 -2.10 -5.96
CA GLY A 254 23.55 -1.50 -4.67
C GLY A 254 24.75 -2.14 -3.99
N PRO A 255 25.01 -1.80 -2.71
CA PRO A 255 26.14 -2.32 -1.97
C PRO A 255 26.09 -3.85 -1.85
N THR A 256 27.24 -4.52 -1.98
CA THR A 256 27.34 -5.98 -1.90
C THR A 256 26.78 -6.53 -0.58
N TRP A 257 26.98 -5.81 0.54
CA TRP A 257 26.47 -6.22 1.85
C TRP A 257 24.94 -6.30 1.86
N LEU A 258 24.24 -5.44 1.12
CA LEU A 258 22.78 -5.45 1.05
C LEU A 258 22.29 -6.70 0.33
N GLY A 259 22.90 -7.01 -0.82
CA GLY A 259 22.58 -8.22 -1.58
C GLY A 259 22.79 -9.49 -0.75
N ILE A 260 23.91 -9.58 -0.03
CA ILE A 260 24.20 -10.68 0.90
C ILE A 260 23.16 -10.74 2.02
N ALA A 261 22.83 -9.61 2.65
CA ALA A 261 21.85 -9.55 3.73
C ALA A 261 20.47 -10.05 3.27
N LEU A 262 20.01 -9.62 2.10
CA LEU A 262 18.74 -10.06 1.50
C LEU A 262 18.74 -11.57 1.24
N LEU A 263 19.83 -12.14 0.71
CA LEU A 263 19.96 -13.57 0.51
C LEU A 263 19.91 -14.34 1.83
N VAL A 264 20.69 -13.91 2.84
CA VAL A 264 20.77 -14.58 4.14
C VAL A 264 19.40 -14.55 4.83
N VAL A 265 18.75 -13.39 4.90
CA VAL A 265 17.43 -13.25 5.53
C VAL A 265 16.38 -14.07 4.77
N GLY A 266 16.38 -14.00 3.43
CA GLY A 266 15.45 -14.76 2.60
C GLY A 266 15.60 -16.29 2.74
N LEU A 267 16.84 -16.79 2.74
CA LEU A 267 17.14 -18.21 2.91
C LEU A 267 16.79 -18.71 4.31
N LEU A 268 17.17 -17.97 5.35
CA LEU A 268 16.83 -18.31 6.74
C LEU A 268 15.32 -18.28 6.97
N GLY A 269 14.63 -17.27 6.44
CA GLY A 269 13.18 -17.19 6.47
C GLY A 269 12.53 -18.40 5.80
N THR A 270 12.94 -18.72 4.57
CA THR A 270 12.43 -19.88 3.82
C THR A 270 12.68 -21.20 4.55
N ALA A 271 13.88 -21.38 5.12
CA ALA A 271 14.22 -22.58 5.89
C ALA A 271 13.32 -22.74 7.13
N ARG A 272 13.03 -21.64 7.83
CA ARG A 272 12.15 -21.62 9.00
C ARG A 272 10.70 -21.97 8.65
N ILE A 273 10.21 -21.48 7.52
CA ILE A 273 8.86 -21.81 7.00
C ILE A 273 8.78 -23.31 6.72
N ARG A 274 9.74 -23.86 5.97
CA ARG A 274 9.79 -25.30 5.65
C ARG A 274 9.94 -26.18 6.90
N ALA A 275 10.62 -25.71 7.93
CA ALA A 275 10.76 -26.42 9.20
C ALA A 275 9.42 -26.47 9.95
N TYR A 276 8.69 -25.35 9.99
CA TYR A 276 7.37 -25.27 10.60
C TYR A 276 6.35 -26.17 9.89
N ASP A 277 6.31 -26.14 8.56
CA ASP A 277 5.40 -27.00 7.77
C ASP A 277 5.67 -28.49 7.96
N ARG A 278 6.96 -28.87 8.08
CA ARG A 278 7.35 -30.26 8.35
C ARG A 278 6.89 -30.70 9.74
N ALA A 279 7.10 -29.87 10.77
CA ALA A 279 6.66 -30.18 12.12
C ALA A 279 5.13 -30.36 12.19
N ARG A 280 4.37 -29.49 11.51
CA ARG A 280 2.90 -29.57 11.47
C ARG A 280 2.39 -30.83 10.78
N LYS A 281 3.03 -31.28 9.69
CA LYS A 281 2.67 -32.53 9.00
C LYS A 281 2.91 -33.76 9.85
N LEU A 282 3.98 -33.77 10.64
CA LEU A 282 4.31 -34.87 11.56
C LEU A 282 3.30 -34.96 12.71
N SER A 283 2.83 -33.84 13.26
CA SER A 283 1.81 -33.81 14.32
C SER A 283 0.38 -34.10 13.85
N ALA A 284 0.09 -33.93 12.56
CA ALA A 284 -1.24 -34.20 11.99
C ALA A 284 -1.38 -35.64 11.46
N GLY A 285 -0.27 -36.37 11.33
CA GLY A 285 -0.22 -37.77 10.90
C GLY A 285 -0.02 -38.78 12.03
N SER A 286 0.00 -38.32 13.28
CA SER A 286 0.10 -39.11 14.52
C SER A 286 -1.20 -39.05 15.31
#